data_AF-A0A9D8AIQ5-F1
#
_entry.id   AF-A0A9D8AIQ5-F1
#
_cell.length_a   1.000
_cell.length_b   1.000
_cell.length_c   1.000
_cell.angle_alpha   90.00
_cell.angle_beta   90.00
_cell.angle_gamma   90.00
#
_symmetry.space_group_name_H-M   'P 1'
#
loop_
_entity.id
_entity.type
_entity.pdbx_description
1 polymer ?
#
loop_
_entity_poly.entity_id
_entity_poly.type
_entity_poly.pdbx_seq_one_letter_code
_entity_poly.pdbx_strand_id
1 'polypeptide(L)'
;MIDFLTKQEKIIFVFLISGLLIGSGIRLFYTKEEFKPNSQDELNLIKNHLIEKSKTIDSLLVDEKNNSQGKKQSAKTQKVNLKTGSVDINKAGFDELILLPGVGPVLADRIIEYRKTKGMFSSPEELLKVKGIGKKKLSSFIKYIYVAH
;
A
#
# COMPACT_ATOMS: atom_id res chain seq x y z
N MET A 1 -36.37 -41.14 15.46
CA MET A 1 -35.30 -41.92 14.80
C MET A 1 -34.12 -41.00 14.50
N ILE A 2 -33.41 -40.52 15.52
CA ILE A 2 -32.05 -39.94 15.43
C ILE A 2 -31.43 -40.16 16.82
N ASP A 3 -30.82 -41.33 17.07
CA ASP A 3 -30.02 -41.55 18.29
C ASP A 3 -28.86 -42.51 18.00
N PHE A 4 -28.13 -42.23 16.91
CA PHE A 4 -26.95 -43.00 16.54
C PHE A 4 -25.74 -42.11 16.26
N LEU A 5 -25.54 -41.07 17.08
CA LEU A 5 -24.27 -40.35 17.11
C LEU A 5 -23.68 -40.46 18.50
N THR A 6 -22.48 -41.02 18.56
CA THR A 6 -21.66 -41.11 19.76
C THR A 6 -21.40 -39.70 20.31
N LYS A 7 -21.16 -39.56 21.62
CA LYS A 7 -20.92 -38.26 22.26
C LYS A 7 -19.82 -37.46 21.53
N GLN A 8 -18.81 -38.15 21.01
CA GLN A 8 -17.69 -37.56 20.28
C GLN A 8 -18.10 -37.04 18.89
N GLU A 9 -18.95 -37.77 18.15
CA GLU A 9 -19.45 -37.31 16.85
C GLU A 9 -20.30 -36.04 16.99
N LYS A 10 -21.17 -35.96 18.01
CA LYS A 10 -21.98 -34.75 18.27
C LYS A 10 -21.10 -33.51 18.53
N ILE A 11 -19.98 -33.68 19.25
CA ILE A 11 -19.03 -32.58 19.51
C ILE A 11 -18.37 -32.12 18.20
N ILE A 12 -17.96 -33.06 17.34
CA ILE A 12 -17.36 -32.74 16.03
C ILE A 12 -18.34 -31.92 15.17
N PHE A 13 -19.62 -32.29 15.13
CA PHE A 13 -20.63 -31.53 14.38
C PHE A 13 -20.84 -30.12 14.96
N VAL A 14 -20.86 -29.95 16.29
CA VAL A 14 -20.98 -28.63 16.91
C VAL A 14 -19.76 -27.74 16.60
N PHE A 15 -18.54 -28.30 16.60
CA PHE A 15 -17.33 -27.58 16.21
C PHE A 15 -17.32 -27.19 14.73
N LEU A 16 -17.79 -28.08 13.84
CA LEU A 16 -17.86 -27.80 12.40
C LEU A 16 -18.88 -26.71 12.08
N ILE A 17 -20.07 -26.77 12.69
CA ILE A 17 -21.14 -25.79 12.47
C ILE A 17 -20.77 -24.44 13.08
N SER A 18 -20.21 -24.40 14.29
CA SER A 18 -19.75 -23.15 14.92
C SER A 18 -18.59 -22.53 14.15
N GLY A 19 -17.61 -23.31 13.70
CA GLY A 19 -16.52 -22.82 12.86
C GLY A 19 -17.01 -22.24 11.52
N LEU A 20 -18.01 -22.89 10.89
CA LEU A 20 -18.62 -22.40 9.66
C LEU A 20 -19.40 -21.10 9.89
N LEU A 21 -20.13 -20.97 11.00
CA LEU A 21 -20.87 -19.75 11.35
C LEU A 21 -19.94 -18.59 11.70
N ILE A 22 -18.87 -18.85 12.43
CA ILE A 22 -17.85 -17.84 12.76
C ILE A 22 -17.10 -17.42 11.49
N GLY A 23 -16.68 -18.38 10.66
CA GLY A 23 -16.02 -18.10 9.38
C GLY A 23 -16.94 -17.37 8.39
N SER A 24 -18.20 -17.77 8.29
CA SER A 24 -19.23 -17.10 7.46
C SER A 24 -19.54 -15.70 8.00
N GLY A 25 -19.63 -15.53 9.32
CA GLY A 25 -19.82 -14.25 9.98
C GLY A 25 -18.65 -13.29 9.75
N ILE A 26 -17.40 -13.77 9.88
CA ILE A 26 -16.21 -13.00 9.51
C ILE A 26 -16.27 -12.63 8.03
N ARG A 27 -16.62 -13.55 7.12
CA ARG A 27 -16.73 -13.27 5.67
C ARG A 27 -17.84 -12.25 5.34
N LEU A 28 -18.96 -12.29 6.06
CA LEU A 28 -20.05 -11.31 5.94
C LEU A 28 -19.65 -9.93 6.47
N PHE A 29 -18.87 -9.87 7.55
CA PHE A 29 -18.41 -8.61 8.15
C PHE A 29 -17.13 -8.05 7.52
N TYR A 30 -16.27 -8.86 6.88
CA TYR A 30 -15.09 -8.41 6.14
C TYR A 30 -15.40 -7.90 4.73
N THR A 31 -16.65 -7.93 4.29
CA THR A 31 -17.07 -7.45 2.96
C THR A 31 -17.76 -6.08 3.02
N LYS A 32 -17.32 -5.22 3.94
CA LYS A 32 -17.79 -3.83 4.00
C LYS A 32 -16.72 -2.83 4.48
N GLU A 33 -15.55 -2.88 3.86
CA GLU A 33 -14.90 -1.62 3.47
C GLU A 33 -14.80 -1.63 1.95
N GLU A 34 -15.73 -0.93 1.31
CA GLU A 34 -15.53 -0.51 -0.07
C GLU A 34 -14.29 0.39 -0.09
N PHE A 35 -13.15 -0.13 -0.53
CA PHE A 35 -12.24 0.72 -1.27
C PHE A 35 -13.00 1.17 -2.52
N LYS A 36 -13.60 2.37 -2.46
CA LYS A 36 -14.12 3.08 -3.63
C LYS A 36 -12.96 3.89 -4.22
N PRO A 37 -12.26 3.41 -5.26
CA PRO A 37 -11.52 4.33 -6.10
C PRO A 37 -12.57 5.15 -6.86
N ASN A 38 -12.90 6.34 -6.33
CA ASN A 38 -13.69 7.34 -7.03
C ASN A 38 -12.87 7.89 -8.21
N SER A 39 -12.81 7.08 -9.26
CA SER A 39 -12.04 7.27 -10.47
C SER A 39 -12.77 8.14 -11.51
N GLN A 40 -13.78 8.91 -11.10
CA GLN A 40 -14.37 9.97 -11.93
C GLN A 40 -13.91 11.35 -11.48
N ASP A 41 -13.72 11.58 -10.19
CA ASP A 41 -13.22 12.88 -9.68
C ASP A 41 -11.73 13.07 -10.00
N GLU A 42 -10.91 12.03 -9.89
CA GLU A 42 -9.50 12.08 -10.33
C GLU A 42 -9.36 12.25 -11.84
N LEU A 43 -10.26 11.64 -12.63
CA LEU A 43 -10.22 11.73 -14.09
C LEU A 43 -10.67 13.11 -14.57
N ASN A 44 -11.64 13.74 -13.89
CA ASN A 44 -12.06 15.11 -14.16
C ASN A 44 -11.00 16.12 -13.72
N LEU A 45 -10.29 15.86 -12.62
CA LEU A 45 -9.17 16.69 -12.16
C LEU A 45 -8.00 16.64 -13.14
N ILE A 46 -7.67 15.45 -13.66
CA ILE A 46 -6.63 15.27 -14.68
C ILE A 46 -7.06 15.91 -16.01
N LYS A 47 -8.30 15.68 -16.49
CA LYS A 47 -8.80 16.31 -17.72
C LYS A 47 -8.75 17.83 -17.67
N ASN A 48 -9.19 18.42 -16.57
CA ASN A 48 -9.17 19.88 -16.39
C ASN A 48 -7.72 20.42 -16.36
N HIS A 49 -6.80 19.70 -15.72
CA HIS A 49 -5.39 20.10 -15.69
C HIS A 49 -4.69 19.96 -17.06
N LEU A 50 -5.10 19.01 -17.89
CA LEU A 50 -4.60 18.85 -19.25
C LEU A 50 -5.17 19.91 -20.21
N ILE A 51 -6.44 20.29 -20.06
CA ILE A 51 -7.09 21.35 -20.84
C ILE A 51 -6.51 22.74 -20.50
N GLU A 52 -6.18 22.98 -19.23
CA GLU A 52 -5.50 24.21 -18.82
C GLU A 52 -4.11 24.31 -19.48
N LYS A 53 -3.37 23.20 -19.50
CA LYS A 53 -2.04 23.12 -20.11
C LYS A 53 -2.08 23.27 -21.64
N SER A 54 -3.12 22.80 -22.33
CA SER A 54 -3.27 23.00 -23.78
C SER A 54 -3.57 24.46 -24.13
N LYS A 55 -4.44 25.15 -23.36
CA LYS A 55 -4.71 26.59 -23.54
C LYS A 55 -3.45 27.45 -23.39
N THR A 56 -2.55 27.07 -22.49
CA THR A 56 -1.28 27.79 -22.34
C THR A 56 -0.34 27.63 -23.55
N ILE A 57 -0.42 26.54 -24.31
CA ILE A 57 0.41 26.36 -25.51
C ILE A 57 -0.07 27.27 -26.64
N ASP A 58 -1.39 27.40 -26.82
CA ASP A 58 -1.97 28.30 -27.82
C ASP A 58 -1.64 29.77 -27.53
N SER A 59 -1.45 30.14 -26.25
CA SER A 59 -1.01 31.48 -25.84
C SER A 59 0.51 31.72 -25.92
N LEU A 60 1.35 30.70 -26.17
CA LEU A 60 2.81 30.86 -26.30
C LEU A 60 3.28 31.31 -27.69
N LEU A 61 2.35 31.58 -28.62
CA LEU A 61 2.61 32.35 -29.83
C LEU A 61 2.26 33.85 -29.70
N VAL A 62 1.88 34.32 -28.50
CA VAL A 62 1.59 35.74 -28.26
C VAL A 62 2.32 36.22 -27.01
N ASP A 63 3.44 36.89 -27.29
CA ASP A 63 4.07 37.96 -26.51
C ASP A 63 4.66 37.65 -25.13
N GLU A 64 5.99 37.53 -25.14
CA GLU A 64 6.89 37.90 -24.05
C GLU A 64 6.50 39.26 -23.43
N LYS A 65 6.11 39.27 -22.16
CA LYS A 65 6.70 40.08 -21.07
C LYS A 65 5.83 40.08 -19.82
N ASN A 66 6.47 39.73 -18.69
CA ASN A 66 6.28 40.25 -17.31
C ASN A 66 6.22 39.16 -16.24
N ASN A 67 7.42 38.79 -15.79
CA ASN A 67 7.87 38.87 -14.40
C ASN A 67 6.98 38.29 -13.26
N SER A 68 7.37 37.09 -12.84
CA SER A 68 7.64 36.63 -11.46
C SER A 68 6.79 37.19 -10.30
N GLN A 69 5.97 36.34 -9.67
CA GLN A 69 6.35 35.49 -8.51
C GLN A 69 5.09 34.85 -7.91
N GLY A 70 5.11 33.52 -7.74
CA GLY A 70 4.03 32.78 -7.07
C GLY A 70 4.09 31.27 -7.27
N LYS A 71 5.11 30.62 -6.68
CA LYS A 71 5.24 29.16 -6.48
C LYS A 71 5.12 28.26 -7.72
N LYS A 72 6.18 28.26 -8.52
CA LYS A 72 6.71 27.01 -9.09
C LYS A 72 7.97 26.65 -8.32
N GLN A 73 8.01 25.43 -7.79
CA GLN A 73 9.11 24.53 -8.06
C GLN A 73 8.60 23.12 -7.72
N SER A 74 8.09 22.43 -8.74
CA SER A 74 8.90 21.57 -9.61
C SER A 74 9.00 20.21 -8.93
N ALA A 75 8.16 19.26 -9.33
CA ALA A 75 8.61 18.28 -10.31
C ALA A 75 10.03 17.81 -9.96
N LYS A 76 10.18 17.16 -8.79
CA LYS A 76 11.23 16.17 -8.65
C LYS A 76 10.82 15.09 -9.63
N THR A 77 11.38 15.16 -10.83
CA THR A 77 11.50 14.04 -11.74
C THR A 77 11.90 12.87 -10.87
N GLN A 78 10.90 12.06 -10.49
CA GLN A 78 11.17 10.73 -10.00
C GLN A 78 11.84 10.11 -11.21
N LYS A 79 13.17 10.06 -11.13
CA LYS A 79 13.95 9.07 -11.84
C LYS A 79 13.30 7.77 -11.42
N VAL A 80 12.29 7.33 -12.17
CA VAL A 80 11.70 6.01 -12.06
C VAL A 80 12.90 5.14 -12.38
N ASN A 81 13.59 4.73 -11.33
CA ASN A 81 14.69 3.83 -11.43
C ASN A 81 14.00 2.51 -11.75
N LEU A 82 13.70 2.31 -13.04
CA LEU A 82 13.22 1.07 -13.64
C LEU A 82 14.28 -0.05 -13.52
N LYS A 83 15.22 0.09 -12.57
CA LYS A 83 16.07 -0.99 -12.11
C LYS A 83 15.24 -1.87 -11.20
N THR A 84 14.59 -2.84 -11.85
CA THR A 84 14.55 -4.23 -11.40
C THR A 84 13.98 -4.46 -9.99
N GLY A 85 12.65 -4.48 -9.88
CA GLY A 85 11.92 -5.23 -8.83
C GLY A 85 12.23 -4.93 -7.36
N SER A 86 13.03 -3.92 -7.05
CA SER A 86 13.51 -3.63 -5.71
C SER A 86 12.97 -2.29 -5.20
N VAL A 87 12.61 -2.26 -3.92
CA VAL A 87 11.88 -1.18 -3.26
C VAL A 87 12.79 -0.45 -2.24
N ASP A 88 12.86 0.88 -2.32
CA ASP A 88 13.58 1.71 -1.35
C ASP A 88 12.77 1.83 -0.06
N ILE A 89 13.17 1.15 1.02
CA ILE A 89 12.39 1.10 2.27
C ILE A 89 12.16 2.48 2.90
N ASN A 90 13.06 3.43 2.69
CA ASN A 90 12.94 4.77 3.26
C ASN A 90 11.99 5.68 2.48
N LYS A 91 11.73 5.37 1.20
CA LYS A 91 10.88 6.18 0.31
C LYS A 91 9.59 5.48 -0.10
N ALA A 92 9.54 4.15 0.05
CA ALA A 92 8.47 3.34 -0.47
C ALA A 92 7.09 3.78 0.03
N GLY A 93 6.13 3.85 -0.88
CA GLY A 93 4.73 4.06 -0.55
C GLY A 93 4.09 2.84 0.10
N PHE A 94 2.86 2.99 0.61
CA PHE A 94 2.09 1.86 1.13
C PHE A 94 1.92 0.76 0.07
N ASP A 95 1.51 1.16 -1.13
CA ASP A 95 1.24 0.23 -2.25
C ASP A 95 2.51 -0.53 -2.70
N GLU A 96 3.67 0.11 -2.63
CA GLU A 96 4.95 -0.54 -2.97
C GLU A 96 5.38 -1.54 -1.89
N LEU A 97 5.10 -1.26 -0.63
CA LEU A 97 5.45 -2.14 0.49
C LEU A 97 4.58 -3.40 0.52
N ILE A 98 3.28 -3.29 0.22
CA ILE A 98 2.37 -4.46 0.21
C ILE A 98 2.64 -5.44 -0.94
N LEU A 99 3.37 -5.01 -1.98
CA LEU A 99 3.80 -5.89 -3.07
C LEU A 99 4.93 -6.84 -2.64
N LEU A 100 5.58 -6.57 -1.51
CA LEU A 100 6.65 -7.42 -1.00
C LEU A 100 6.08 -8.74 -0.46
N PRO A 101 6.71 -9.88 -0.77
CA PRO A 101 6.21 -11.18 -0.34
C PRO A 101 6.19 -11.28 1.19
N GLY A 102 5.02 -11.61 1.76
CA GLY A 102 4.85 -11.72 3.21
C GLY A 102 4.68 -10.39 3.96
N VAL A 103 4.60 -9.26 3.24
CA VAL A 103 4.25 -7.94 3.78
C VAL A 103 2.78 -7.64 3.42
N GLY A 104 1.92 -7.70 4.43
CA GLY A 104 0.52 -7.27 4.28
C GLY A 104 0.29 -5.82 4.72
N PRO A 105 -0.94 -5.29 4.60
CA PRO A 105 -1.32 -3.92 4.96
C PRO A 105 -0.79 -3.48 6.32
N VAL A 106 -1.01 -4.32 7.34
CA VAL A 106 -0.60 -4.05 8.72
C VAL A 106 0.92 -3.94 8.87
N LEU A 107 1.70 -4.68 8.10
CA LEU A 107 3.16 -4.59 8.15
C LEU A 107 3.67 -3.36 7.38
N ALA A 108 3.07 -3.05 6.24
CA ALA A 108 3.40 -1.85 5.47
C ALA A 108 3.20 -0.59 6.33
N ASP A 109 2.07 -0.49 7.02
CA ASP A 109 1.81 0.63 7.95
C ASP A 109 2.85 0.73 9.06
N ARG A 110 3.20 -0.40 9.69
CA ARG A 110 4.23 -0.40 10.74
C ARG A 110 5.61 0.02 10.24
N ILE A 111 5.97 -0.32 8.99
CA ILE A 111 7.24 0.11 8.39
C ILE A 111 7.22 1.64 8.20
N ILE A 112 6.12 2.18 7.68
CA ILE A 112 5.93 3.63 7.48
C ILE A 112 5.93 4.36 8.82
N GLU A 113 5.20 3.85 9.82
CA GLU A 113 5.13 4.41 11.17
C GLU A 113 6.50 4.36 11.85
N TYR A 114 7.23 3.25 11.73
CA TYR A 114 8.56 3.13 12.29
C TYR A 114 9.49 4.20 11.73
N ARG A 115 9.54 4.39 10.40
CA ARG A 115 10.43 5.43 9.83
C ARG A 115 10.00 6.86 10.17
N LYS A 116 8.72 7.09 10.44
CA LYS A 116 8.20 8.38 10.92
C LYS A 116 8.57 8.67 12.37
N THR A 117 8.56 7.65 13.22
CA THR A 117 8.72 7.81 14.69
C THR A 117 10.14 7.55 15.19
N LYS A 118 10.87 6.64 14.55
CA LYS A 118 12.23 6.23 14.91
C LYS A 118 13.29 6.75 13.96
N GLY A 119 12.88 7.32 12.82
CA GLY A 119 13.77 7.81 11.77
C GLY A 119 14.05 6.78 10.68
N MET A 120 14.80 7.21 9.67
CA MET A 120 15.11 6.40 8.48
C MET A 120 15.92 5.15 8.85
N PHE A 121 15.71 4.08 8.09
CA PHE A 121 16.50 2.86 8.20
C PHE A 121 17.88 3.09 7.60
N SER A 122 18.93 2.69 8.31
CA SER A 122 20.31 2.74 7.82
C SER A 122 20.68 1.50 6.99
N SER A 123 19.99 0.37 7.22
CA SER A 123 20.17 -0.86 6.46
C SER A 123 18.87 -1.69 6.40
N PRO A 124 18.73 -2.61 5.44
CA PRO A 124 17.56 -3.50 5.34
C PRO A 124 17.33 -4.36 6.60
N GLU A 125 18.39 -4.72 7.33
CA GLU A 125 18.34 -5.55 8.53
C GLU A 125 17.63 -4.85 9.69
N GLU A 126 17.61 -3.52 9.70
CA GLU A 126 16.92 -2.74 10.72
C GLU A 126 15.41 -2.94 10.71
N LEU A 127 14.84 -3.49 9.63
CA LEU A 127 13.44 -3.93 9.61
C LEU A 127 13.10 -4.97 10.67
N LEU A 128 14.10 -5.68 11.23
CA LEU A 128 13.88 -6.57 12.39
C LEU A 128 13.43 -5.81 13.65
N LYS A 129 13.66 -4.49 13.72
CA LYS A 129 13.19 -3.64 14.82
C LYS A 129 11.69 -3.34 14.70
N VAL A 130 11.06 -3.61 13.55
CA VAL A 130 9.63 -3.41 13.31
C VAL A 130 8.84 -4.59 13.86
N LYS A 131 7.84 -4.30 14.72
CA LYS A 131 7.01 -5.32 15.36
C LYS A 131 6.30 -6.21 14.32
N GLY A 132 6.57 -7.52 14.39
CA GLY A 132 5.98 -8.53 13.50
C GLY A 132 6.81 -8.88 12.27
N ILE A 133 7.99 -8.27 12.11
CA ILE A 133 9.02 -8.67 11.15
C ILE A 133 10.11 -9.45 11.90
N GLY A 134 10.08 -10.77 11.77
CA GLY A 134 11.14 -11.65 12.27
C GLY A 134 12.10 -12.05 11.15
N LYS A 135 13.21 -12.72 11.50
CA LYS A 135 14.23 -13.21 10.55
C LYS A 135 13.61 -13.96 9.37
N LYS A 136 12.70 -14.91 9.64
CA LYS A 136 12.01 -15.68 8.59
C LYS A 136 11.26 -14.81 7.59
N LYS A 137 10.54 -13.79 8.07
CA LYS A 137 9.81 -12.86 7.20
C LYS A 137 10.76 -11.98 6.42
N LEU A 138 11.73 -11.37 7.10
CA LEU A 138 12.70 -10.52 6.43
C LEU A 138 13.42 -11.28 5.30
N SER A 139 13.87 -12.51 5.55
CA SER A 139 14.52 -13.35 4.53
C SER A 139 13.65 -13.60 3.29
N SER A 140 12.31 -13.56 3.41
CA SER A 140 11.41 -13.78 2.26
C SER A 140 11.38 -12.61 1.28
N PHE A 141 11.66 -11.39 1.75
CA PHE A 141 11.60 -10.19 0.91
C PHE A 141 12.86 -9.33 0.88
N ILE A 142 13.91 -9.68 1.64
CA ILE A 142 15.15 -8.89 1.74
C ILE A 142 15.85 -8.68 0.38
N LYS A 143 15.65 -9.59 -0.58
CA LYS A 143 16.23 -9.48 -1.93
C LYS A 143 15.53 -8.44 -2.81
N TYR A 144 14.34 -7.99 -2.43
CA TYR A 144 13.51 -7.03 -3.19
C TYR A 144 13.52 -5.65 -2.55
N ILE A 145 14.46 -5.39 -1.62
CA ILE A 145 14.49 -4.14 -0.89
C ILE A 145 15.92 -3.60 -0.83
N TYR A 146 16.04 -2.29 -0.71
CA TYR A 146 17.31 -1.63 -0.49
C TYR A 146 17.14 -0.36 0.35
N VAL A 147 18.24 0.17 0.84
CA VAL A 147 18.31 1.47 1.51
C VAL A 147 19.22 2.37 0.68
N ALA A 148 18.69 3.49 0.21
CA ALA A 148 19.50 4.53 -0.42
C ALA A 148 20.13 5.42 0.67
N HIS A 149 21.45 5.63 0.58
CA HIS A 149 22.19 6.59 1.40
C HIS A 149 22.14 8.00 0.79
#